data_AF-A0A158Q582-F1
#
_entry.id   AF-A0A158Q582-F1
#
_cell.length_a   1.000
_cell.length_b   1.000
_cell.length_c   1.000
_cell.angle_alpha   90.00
_cell.angle_beta   90.00
_cell.angle_gamma   90.00
#
_symmetry.space_group_name_H-M   'P 1'
#
loop_
_entity.id
_entity.type
_entity.pdbx_description
1 polymer ?
#
loop_
_entity_poly.entity_id
_entity_poly.type
_entity_poly.pdbx_seq_one_letter_code
_entity_poly.pdbx_strand_id
1 'polypeptide(L)'
;MGKEDLSLEEHFAEVEELKKRLKVILEKYPHYDTYFSLLRWLDSYDYDIETAEVKMKQAFNYFEKFDIFENTKFDSYDEFNEFLISHIPATKYFPGGVMGTDKHGNILSMQPIGRVKPRILMKLGRVSDFFRAIMLETEISMAHLRKEELKRGHRLHIILLVDVAGFSLDTFYMPAIKIYFDSINILQDVVKRIDFLGDNWKDVLRDEFGEENILEYWGGSKTSSTSTGAIRMGGDIPIDFLEKITSSFEIIHDENLTHAYIFAGDKLSLEFEILDVGTILLWYFTVSKGDIDFWISFGDVEVQPVFRISTEFVPEFGQIICKEAGIYTVNFSNKRGRIRKKQINYSIKSKFHEKSQANFQSAS
;
A
#
# COMPACT_ATOMS: atom_id res chain seq x y z
N MET A 1 -1.16 35.92 -9.57
CA MET A 1 -2.08 34.77 -9.55
C MET A 1 -2.00 34.09 -10.90
N GLY A 2 -1.36 32.93 -10.96
CA GLY A 2 -1.36 32.08 -12.14
C GLY A 2 -2.71 31.39 -12.31
N LYS A 3 -2.98 30.81 -13.48
CA LYS A 3 -4.24 30.07 -13.74
C LYS A 3 -4.56 28.98 -12.69
N GLU A 4 -3.55 28.45 -12.00
CA GLU A 4 -3.71 27.45 -10.92
C GLU A 4 -4.22 28.05 -9.60
N ASP A 5 -3.96 29.34 -9.30
CA ASP A 5 -4.49 29.99 -8.09
C ASP A 5 -6.01 30.22 -8.19
N LEU A 6 -6.54 30.36 -9.41
CA LEU A 6 -7.98 30.55 -9.64
C LEU A 6 -8.78 29.26 -9.43
N SER A 7 -8.20 28.08 -9.65
CA SER A 7 -8.89 26.81 -9.39
C SER A 7 -9.01 26.49 -7.90
N LEU A 8 -8.22 27.14 -7.04
CA LEU A 8 -8.31 26.96 -5.59
C LEU A 8 -9.60 27.56 -5.01
N GLU A 9 -10.18 28.60 -5.61
CA GLU A 9 -11.49 29.09 -5.18
C GLU A 9 -12.65 28.35 -5.86
N GLU A 10 -12.41 27.79 -7.06
CA GLU A 10 -13.46 27.17 -7.89
C GLU A 10 -14.18 26.01 -7.18
N HIS A 11 -13.45 25.18 -6.44
CA HIS A 11 -13.99 24.00 -5.76
C HIS A 11 -14.12 24.15 -4.24
N PHE A 12 -14.13 25.38 -3.74
CA PHE A 12 -14.22 25.65 -2.31
C PHE A 12 -15.50 25.06 -1.69
N ALA A 13 -16.63 25.15 -2.41
CA ALA A 13 -17.92 24.64 -1.92
C ALA A 13 -17.92 23.11 -1.77
N GLU A 14 -17.33 22.40 -2.73
CA GLU A 14 -17.20 20.94 -2.72
C GLU A 14 -16.28 20.47 -1.60
N VAL A 15 -15.18 21.19 -1.37
CA VAL A 15 -14.26 20.91 -0.25
C VAL A 15 -14.98 21.09 1.09
N GLU A 16 -15.71 22.19 1.29
CA GLU A 16 -16.45 22.43 2.54
C GLU A 16 -17.57 21.42 2.78
N GLU A 17 -18.27 20.99 1.73
CA GLU A 17 -19.29 19.95 1.84
C GLU A 17 -18.67 18.58 2.16
N LEU A 18 -17.57 18.20 1.50
CA LEU A 18 -16.85 16.97 1.83
C LEU A 18 -16.31 17.00 3.27
N LYS A 19 -15.74 18.14 3.70
CA LYS A 19 -15.27 18.37 5.07
C LYS A 19 -16.40 18.14 6.08
N LYS A 20 -17.58 18.72 5.82
CA LYS A 20 -18.76 18.56 6.68
C LYS A 20 -19.20 17.10 6.77
N ARG A 21 -19.25 16.38 5.64
CA ARG A 21 -19.62 14.95 5.58
C ARG A 21 -18.63 14.06 6.34
N LEU A 22 -17.35 14.39 6.31
CA LEU A 22 -16.27 13.62 6.95
C LEU A 22 -15.87 14.13 8.34
N LYS A 23 -16.62 15.07 8.93
CA LYS A 23 -16.27 15.76 10.19
C LYS A 23 -15.73 14.82 11.29
N VAL A 24 -16.43 13.73 11.58
CA VAL A 24 -16.04 12.78 12.65
C VAL A 24 -14.68 12.13 12.37
N ILE A 25 -14.42 11.75 11.12
CA ILE A 25 -13.15 11.11 10.72
C ILE A 25 -12.03 12.15 10.70
N LEU A 26 -12.30 13.36 10.23
CA LEU A 26 -11.32 14.44 10.17
C LEU A 26 -10.94 14.96 11.57
N GLU A 27 -11.86 14.97 12.52
CA GLU A 27 -11.55 15.24 13.93
C GLU A 27 -10.60 14.19 14.53
N LYS A 28 -10.75 12.93 14.13
CA LYS A 28 -9.84 11.84 14.52
C LYS A 28 -8.48 11.95 13.82
N TYR A 29 -8.45 12.43 12.58
CA TYR A 29 -7.26 12.53 11.74
C TYR A 29 -7.06 13.96 11.21
N PRO A 30 -6.70 14.92 12.08
CA PRO A 30 -6.68 16.35 11.73
C PRO A 30 -5.67 16.70 10.64
N HIS A 31 -4.66 15.86 10.42
CA HIS A 31 -3.70 16.05 9.34
C HIS A 31 -4.31 15.88 7.94
N TYR A 32 -5.47 15.23 7.81
CA TYR A 32 -6.24 15.20 6.56
C TYR A 32 -7.30 16.31 6.47
N ASP A 33 -7.55 17.05 7.56
CA ASP A 33 -8.43 18.21 7.55
C ASP A 33 -7.73 19.46 6.99
N THR A 34 -7.15 19.32 5.80
CA THR A 34 -6.54 20.44 5.07
C THR A 34 -7.22 20.61 3.73
N TYR A 35 -7.32 21.87 3.29
CA TYR A 35 -7.93 22.22 2.01
C TYR A 35 -7.33 21.39 0.87
N PHE A 36 -6.00 21.30 0.77
CA PHE A 36 -5.33 20.54 -0.28
C PHE A 36 -5.50 19.02 -0.16
N SER A 37 -5.64 18.47 1.05
CA SER A 37 -5.91 17.04 1.21
C SER A 37 -7.29 16.69 0.66
N LEU A 38 -8.33 17.43 1.08
CA LEU A 38 -9.70 17.21 0.61
C LEU A 38 -9.84 17.48 -0.89
N LEU A 39 -9.19 18.54 -1.39
CA LEU A 39 -9.20 18.87 -2.80
C LEU A 39 -8.60 17.74 -3.65
N ARG A 40 -7.52 17.08 -3.21
CA ARG A 40 -6.96 15.91 -3.91
C ARG A 40 -7.96 14.77 -4.02
N TRP A 41 -8.68 14.48 -2.94
CA TRP A 41 -9.67 13.41 -2.93
C TRP A 41 -10.83 13.70 -3.88
N LEU A 42 -11.30 14.95 -3.94
CA LEU A 42 -12.32 15.35 -4.90
C LEU A 42 -11.82 15.26 -6.34
N ASP A 43 -10.63 15.81 -6.60
CA ASP A 43 -9.98 15.82 -7.90
C ASP A 43 -9.73 14.41 -8.45
N SER A 44 -9.45 13.41 -7.60
CA SER A 44 -9.32 12.00 -8.00
C SER A 44 -10.64 11.33 -8.42
N TYR A 45 -11.78 11.95 -8.17
CA TYR A 45 -13.11 11.42 -8.48
C TYR A 45 -13.98 12.44 -9.21
N ASP A 46 -13.38 13.28 -10.04
CA ASP A 46 -14.08 14.29 -10.85
C ASP A 46 -15.03 15.18 -10.02
N TYR A 47 -14.65 15.48 -8.78
CA TYR A 47 -15.42 16.26 -7.81
C TYR A 47 -16.78 15.64 -7.42
N ASP A 48 -16.97 14.33 -7.65
CA ASP A 48 -18.06 13.56 -7.08
C ASP A 48 -17.85 13.38 -5.57
N ILE A 49 -18.59 14.18 -4.80
CA ILE A 49 -18.52 14.21 -3.33
C ILE A 49 -18.93 12.86 -2.72
N GLU A 50 -19.92 12.17 -3.28
CA GLU A 50 -20.40 10.89 -2.75
C GLU A 50 -19.34 9.81 -2.94
N THR A 51 -18.76 9.73 -4.14
CA THR A 51 -17.68 8.80 -4.45
C THR A 51 -16.44 9.09 -3.60
N ALA A 52 -16.04 10.37 -3.49
CA ALA A 52 -14.90 10.77 -2.66
C ALA A 52 -15.11 10.43 -1.18
N GLU A 53 -16.31 10.70 -0.64
CA GLU A 53 -16.66 10.37 0.75
C GLU A 53 -16.52 8.86 1.01
N VAL A 54 -17.10 8.01 0.16
CA VAL A 54 -17.02 6.55 0.30
C VAL A 54 -15.57 6.08 0.24
N LYS A 55 -14.80 6.59 -0.72
CA LYS A 55 -13.39 6.19 -0.92
C LYS A 55 -12.48 6.65 0.21
N MET A 56 -12.69 7.86 0.73
CA MET A 56 -11.98 8.34 1.93
C MET A 56 -12.28 7.46 3.14
N LYS A 57 -13.57 7.17 3.41
CA LYS A 57 -13.96 6.30 4.53
C LYS A 57 -13.31 4.92 4.44
N GLN A 58 -13.27 4.33 3.23
CA GLN A 58 -12.58 3.06 2.99
C GLN A 58 -11.09 3.15 3.31
N ALA A 59 -10.39 4.18 2.81
CA ALA A 59 -8.97 4.37 3.06
C ALA A 59 -8.66 4.59 4.55
N PHE A 60 -9.41 5.45 5.26
CA PHE A 60 -9.22 5.67 6.70
C PHE A 60 -9.43 4.41 7.52
N ASN A 61 -10.41 3.59 7.15
CA ASN A 61 -10.60 2.30 7.80
C ASN A 61 -9.35 1.42 7.58
N TYR A 62 -8.77 1.36 6.38
CA TYR A 62 -7.52 0.62 6.17
C TYR A 62 -6.34 1.20 6.95
N PHE A 63 -6.22 2.53 7.02
CA PHE A 63 -5.18 3.20 7.78
C PHE A 63 -5.24 2.84 9.26
N GLU A 64 -6.43 2.80 9.84
CA GLU A 64 -6.63 2.35 11.21
C GLU A 64 -6.34 0.86 11.41
N LYS A 65 -6.66 0.00 10.43
CA LYS A 65 -6.46 -1.45 10.56
C LYS A 65 -5.00 -1.88 10.46
N PHE A 66 -4.18 -1.15 9.71
CA PHE A 66 -2.74 -1.42 9.59
C PHE A 66 -1.87 -0.48 10.42
N ASP A 67 -2.49 0.27 11.35
CA ASP A 67 -1.82 1.26 12.19
C ASP A 67 -0.91 2.19 11.37
N ILE A 68 -1.33 2.53 10.14
CA ILE A 68 -0.50 3.21 9.14
C ILE A 68 0.06 4.50 9.74
N PHE A 69 -0.78 5.32 10.39
CA PHE A 69 -0.36 6.59 10.96
C PHE A 69 0.63 6.46 12.11
N GLU A 70 0.56 5.41 12.92
CA GLU A 70 1.56 5.16 13.95
C GLU A 70 2.88 4.68 13.33
N ASN A 71 2.77 3.91 12.25
CA ASN A 71 3.86 3.30 11.50
C ASN A 71 4.44 4.20 10.39
N THR A 72 4.13 5.50 10.38
CA THR A 72 4.70 6.48 9.44
C THR A 72 5.16 7.77 10.13
N LYS A 73 5.39 7.73 11.45
CA LYS A 73 5.94 8.85 12.22
C LYS A 73 7.48 8.75 12.27
N PHE A 74 8.12 9.10 11.16
CA PHE A 74 9.59 9.11 11.05
C PHE A 74 10.10 10.49 10.66
N ASP A 75 11.30 10.82 11.16
CA ASP A 75 11.98 12.08 10.85
C ASP A 75 12.90 11.95 9.61
N SER A 76 13.26 10.71 9.24
CA SER A 76 14.03 10.42 8.04
C SER A 76 13.50 9.20 7.28
N TYR A 77 13.79 9.15 5.97
CA TYR A 77 13.46 7.99 5.14
C TYR A 77 14.34 6.78 5.44
N ASP A 78 15.53 6.98 6.01
CA ASP A 78 16.41 5.89 6.44
C ASP A 78 15.80 5.12 7.63
N GLU A 79 15.31 5.83 8.66
CA GLU A 79 14.61 5.21 9.78
C GLU A 79 13.33 4.48 9.34
N PHE A 80 12.58 5.07 8.41
CA PHE A 80 11.42 4.43 7.83
C PHE A 80 11.78 3.16 7.04
N ASN A 81 12.90 3.17 6.31
CA ASN A 81 13.40 1.99 5.61
C ASN A 81 13.77 0.87 6.59
N GLU A 82 14.43 1.19 7.70
CA GLU A 82 14.75 0.21 8.75
C GLU A 82 13.48 -0.40 9.35
N PHE A 83 12.47 0.43 9.61
CA PHE A 83 11.15 -0.03 10.04
C PHE A 83 10.50 -0.96 9.01
N LEU A 84 10.43 -0.55 7.74
CA LEU A 84 9.85 -1.37 6.67
C LEU A 84 10.57 -2.72 6.53
N ILE A 85 11.90 -2.74 6.56
CA ILE A 85 12.70 -3.96 6.38
C ILE A 85 12.53 -4.89 7.59
N SER A 86 12.40 -4.36 8.80
CA SER A 86 12.20 -5.20 9.99
C SER A 86 10.82 -5.87 10.01
N HIS A 87 9.77 -5.21 9.50
CA HIS A 87 8.40 -5.74 9.50
C HIS A 87 8.06 -6.52 8.23
N ILE A 88 8.63 -6.12 7.09
CA ILE A 88 8.42 -6.72 5.78
C ILE A 88 9.79 -6.89 5.11
N PRO A 89 10.54 -7.96 5.44
CA PRO A 89 11.93 -8.15 4.98
C PRO A 89 12.13 -8.10 3.46
N ALA A 90 11.09 -8.43 2.70
CA ALA A 90 11.09 -8.31 1.24
C ALA A 90 11.32 -6.88 0.74
N THR A 91 10.94 -5.85 1.53
CA THR A 91 11.10 -4.43 1.16
C THR A 91 12.55 -4.02 0.97
N LYS A 92 13.51 -4.73 1.57
CA LYS A 92 14.94 -4.55 1.31
C LYS A 92 15.27 -4.64 -0.18
N TYR A 93 14.51 -5.45 -0.92
CA TYR A 93 14.67 -5.66 -2.36
C TYR A 93 13.52 -5.07 -3.18
N PHE A 94 12.59 -4.34 -2.56
CA PHE A 94 11.60 -3.53 -3.27
C PHE A 94 12.28 -2.20 -3.63
N PRO A 95 12.54 -1.94 -4.93
CA PRO A 95 13.13 -0.69 -5.32
C PRO A 95 12.14 0.43 -5.11
N GLY A 96 12.62 1.54 -4.56
CA GLY A 96 11.74 2.63 -4.18
C GLY A 96 12.32 3.48 -3.06
N GLY A 97 11.83 4.70 -2.96
CA GLY A 97 12.10 5.60 -1.86
C GLY A 97 11.79 7.04 -2.25
N VAL A 98 11.98 7.95 -1.29
CA VAL A 98 11.84 9.38 -1.53
C VAL A 98 13.21 10.03 -1.47
N MET A 99 13.55 10.80 -2.51
CA MET A 99 14.79 11.56 -2.55
C MET A 99 14.72 12.79 -1.66
N GLY A 100 13.55 13.43 -1.56
CA GLY A 100 13.33 14.68 -0.84
C GLY A 100 12.34 15.56 -1.59
N THR A 101 12.52 16.88 -1.52
CA THR A 101 11.73 17.85 -2.28
C THR A 101 12.51 18.39 -3.48
N ASP A 102 11.83 18.79 -4.54
CA ASP A 102 12.39 19.67 -5.56
C ASP A 102 12.50 21.13 -5.08
N LYS A 103 12.99 22.01 -5.95
CA LYS A 103 13.10 23.47 -5.69
C LYS A 103 11.75 24.16 -5.42
N HIS A 104 10.63 23.55 -5.83
CA HIS A 104 9.28 24.07 -5.63
C HIS A 104 8.61 23.51 -4.36
N GLY A 105 9.13 22.41 -3.80
CA GLY A 105 8.60 21.71 -2.63
C GLY A 105 7.88 20.40 -2.95
N ASN A 106 7.76 20.02 -4.23
CA ASN A 106 7.13 18.76 -4.61
C ASN A 106 7.98 17.59 -4.11
N ILE A 107 7.34 16.51 -3.67
CA ILE A 107 8.03 15.32 -3.18
C ILE A 107 8.55 14.51 -4.36
N LEU A 108 9.85 14.25 -4.41
CA LEU A 108 10.51 13.43 -5.43
C LEU A 108 10.59 11.97 -4.98
N SER A 109 9.71 11.11 -5.50
CA SER A 109 9.77 9.66 -5.29
C SER A 109 10.52 9.00 -6.44
N MET A 110 11.46 8.10 -6.14
CA MET A 110 12.26 7.39 -7.14
C MET A 110 12.01 5.88 -7.09
N GLN A 111 11.71 5.29 -8.25
CA GLN A 111 11.52 3.86 -8.42
C GLN A 111 12.44 3.29 -9.52
N PRO A 112 13.59 2.69 -9.15
CA PRO A 112 14.49 2.01 -10.09
C PRO A 112 13.97 0.62 -10.48
N ILE A 113 12.83 0.58 -11.17
CA ILE A 113 12.10 -0.65 -11.49
C ILE A 113 12.87 -1.59 -12.44
N GLY A 114 13.82 -1.06 -13.23
CA GLY A 114 14.65 -1.88 -14.11
C GLY A 114 15.52 -2.90 -13.35
N ARG A 115 15.70 -2.71 -12.04
CA ARG A 115 16.51 -3.58 -11.17
C ARG A 115 15.68 -4.65 -10.43
N VAL A 116 14.36 -4.65 -10.58
CA VAL A 116 13.47 -5.64 -9.96
C VAL A 116 13.76 -7.03 -10.53
N LYS A 117 13.83 -8.03 -9.65
CA LYS A 117 13.89 -9.45 -10.02
C LYS A 117 12.57 -10.13 -9.59
N PRO A 118 11.49 -10.00 -10.36
CA PRO A 118 10.13 -10.21 -9.85
C PRO A 118 9.87 -11.63 -9.35
N ARG A 119 10.35 -12.66 -10.08
CA ARG A 119 10.14 -14.06 -9.71
C ARG A 119 10.78 -14.46 -8.38
N ILE A 120 11.97 -13.96 -8.09
CA ILE A 120 12.66 -14.26 -6.83
C ILE A 120 12.14 -13.36 -5.71
N LEU A 121 11.78 -12.11 -6.03
CA LEU A 121 11.19 -11.17 -5.08
C LEU A 121 9.84 -11.68 -4.54
N MET A 122 8.98 -12.22 -5.41
CA MET A 122 7.70 -12.79 -5.00
C MET A 122 7.83 -14.05 -4.12
N LYS A 123 9.03 -14.63 -3.98
CA LYS A 123 9.29 -15.72 -3.02
C LYS A 123 9.59 -15.21 -1.61
N LEU A 124 9.85 -13.91 -1.43
CA LEU A 124 10.26 -13.33 -0.16
C LEU A 124 9.09 -12.96 0.77
N GLY A 125 7.85 -13.05 0.32
CA GLY A 125 6.71 -12.74 1.18
C GLY A 125 5.37 -12.77 0.47
N ARG A 126 4.34 -12.50 1.23
CA ARG A 126 2.95 -12.46 0.77
C ARG A 126 2.71 -11.26 -0.13
N VAL A 127 1.81 -11.42 -1.10
CA VAL A 127 1.36 -10.31 -1.95
C VAL A 127 0.68 -9.23 -1.10
N SER A 128 -0.04 -9.61 -0.04
CA SER A 128 -0.61 -8.65 0.90
C SER A 128 0.45 -7.74 1.55
N ASP A 129 1.66 -8.25 1.80
CA ASP A 129 2.72 -7.47 2.43
C ASP A 129 3.32 -6.45 1.47
N PHE A 130 3.34 -6.76 0.17
CA PHE A 130 3.65 -5.76 -0.86
C PHE A 130 2.65 -4.60 -0.83
N PHE A 131 1.34 -4.90 -0.80
CA PHE A 131 0.32 -3.83 -0.70
C PHE A 131 0.44 -3.03 0.61
N ARG A 132 0.72 -3.69 1.74
CA ARG A 132 1.01 -3.01 3.02
C ARG A 132 2.21 -2.07 2.94
N ALA A 133 3.33 -2.52 2.37
CA ALA A 133 4.51 -1.70 2.18
C ALA A 133 4.20 -0.45 1.34
N ILE A 134 3.47 -0.62 0.23
CA ILE A 134 3.08 0.48 -0.65
C ILE A 134 2.15 1.48 0.04
N MET A 135 1.21 1.02 0.87
CA MET A 135 0.35 1.92 1.66
C MET A 135 1.16 2.73 2.68
N LEU A 136 2.11 2.11 3.38
CA LEU A 136 3.02 2.79 4.31
C LEU A 136 3.89 3.84 3.58
N GLU A 137 4.46 3.48 2.44
CA GLU A 137 5.28 4.38 1.61
C GLU A 137 4.51 5.58 1.08
N THR A 138 3.25 5.35 0.73
CA THR A 138 2.38 6.42 0.26
C THR A 138 2.03 7.36 1.40
N GLU A 139 1.65 6.83 2.56
CA GLU A 139 1.30 7.69 3.69
C GLU A 139 2.50 8.50 4.17
N ILE A 140 3.71 7.94 4.25
CA ILE A 140 4.88 8.75 4.65
C ILE A 140 5.18 9.85 3.63
N SER A 141 5.01 9.57 2.33
CA SER A 141 5.16 10.58 1.27
C SER A 141 4.09 11.68 1.41
N MET A 142 2.85 11.30 1.68
CA MET A 142 1.74 12.23 1.90
C MET A 142 1.89 13.04 3.20
N ALA A 143 2.43 12.46 4.26
CA ALA A 143 2.73 13.17 5.50
C ALA A 143 3.78 14.26 5.27
N HIS A 144 4.85 13.95 4.53
CA HIS A 144 5.86 14.94 4.16
C HIS A 144 5.32 16.01 3.20
N LEU A 145 4.50 15.60 2.22
CA LEU A 145 3.82 16.52 1.32
C LEU A 145 3.01 17.56 2.11
N ARG A 146 2.17 17.11 3.05
CA ARG A 146 1.33 18.01 3.88
C ARG A 146 2.16 18.93 4.77
N LYS A 147 3.31 18.47 5.29
CA LYS A 147 4.25 19.33 6.04
C LYS A 147 4.80 20.45 5.14
N GLU A 148 5.21 20.14 3.91
CA GLU A 148 5.70 21.15 2.96
C GLU A 148 4.59 22.09 2.48
N GLU A 149 3.37 21.60 2.28
CA GLU A 149 2.22 22.44 1.94
C GLU A 149 1.90 23.45 3.04
N LEU A 150 1.90 23.00 4.30
CA LEU A 150 1.68 23.88 5.45
C LEU A 150 2.74 24.99 5.51
N LYS A 151 3.99 24.65 5.20
CA LYS A 151 5.12 25.60 5.17
C LYS A 151 5.03 26.58 4.01
N ARG A 152 4.52 26.16 2.84
CA ARG A 152 4.59 26.94 1.58
C ARG A 152 3.28 27.62 1.19
N GLY A 153 2.16 27.23 1.80
CA GLY A 153 0.85 27.85 1.59
C GLY A 153 0.20 27.60 0.23
N HIS A 154 0.66 26.62 -0.54
CA HIS A 154 0.08 26.24 -1.83
C HIS A 154 0.11 24.71 -2.02
N ARG A 155 -0.72 24.22 -2.95
CA ARG A 155 -0.84 22.79 -3.25
C ARG A 155 0.45 22.26 -3.87
N LEU A 156 0.96 21.15 -3.35
CA LEU A 156 2.14 20.45 -3.86
C LEU A 156 1.78 19.08 -4.45
N HIS A 157 2.73 18.50 -5.18
CA HIS A 157 2.57 17.21 -5.84
C HIS A 157 3.63 16.20 -5.39
N ILE A 158 3.33 14.92 -5.60
CA ILE A 158 4.34 13.86 -5.61
C ILE A 158 4.74 13.64 -7.08
N ILE A 159 6.04 13.75 -7.35
CA ILE A 159 6.63 13.49 -8.66
C ILE A 159 7.28 12.11 -8.58
N LEU A 160 6.77 11.19 -9.38
CA LEU A 160 7.29 9.83 -9.48
C LEU A 160 8.32 9.76 -10.62
N LEU A 161 9.58 9.60 -10.26
CA LEU A 161 10.68 9.31 -11.17
C LEU A 161 10.83 7.79 -11.29
N VAL A 162 10.70 7.28 -12.52
CA VAL A 162 10.79 5.83 -12.79
C VAL A 162 12.05 5.55 -13.60
N ASP A 163 13.03 4.92 -12.96
CA ASP A 163 14.27 4.50 -13.61
C ASP A 163 14.11 3.08 -14.16
N VAL A 164 14.02 3.03 -15.50
CA VAL A 164 13.86 1.79 -16.29
C VAL A 164 15.19 1.22 -16.78
N ALA A 165 16.34 1.75 -16.34
CA ALA A 165 17.63 1.21 -16.74
C ALA A 165 17.79 -0.25 -16.27
N GLY A 166 18.13 -1.14 -17.20
CA GLY A 166 18.24 -2.57 -16.95
C GLY A 166 16.93 -3.35 -17.08
N PHE A 167 15.81 -2.68 -17.38
CA PHE A 167 14.55 -3.36 -17.67
C PHE A 167 14.72 -4.32 -18.86
N SER A 168 14.43 -5.60 -18.64
CA SER A 168 14.62 -6.67 -19.63
C SER A 168 13.40 -7.58 -19.70
N LEU A 169 13.41 -8.54 -20.64
CA LEU A 169 12.38 -9.59 -20.72
C LEU A 169 12.27 -10.42 -19.43
N ASP A 170 13.32 -10.49 -18.60
CA ASP A 170 13.25 -11.18 -17.30
C ASP A 170 12.39 -10.41 -16.28
N THR A 171 12.27 -9.09 -16.45
CA THR A 171 11.34 -8.24 -15.68
C THR A 171 9.90 -8.44 -16.14
N PHE A 172 9.67 -8.98 -17.35
CA PHE A 172 8.34 -9.35 -17.85
C PHE A 172 7.84 -10.65 -17.21
N TYR A 173 7.35 -10.53 -15.98
CA TYR A 173 6.65 -11.60 -15.31
C TYR A 173 5.22 -11.18 -14.97
N MET A 174 4.26 -11.68 -15.75
CA MET A 174 2.86 -11.23 -15.72
C MET A 174 2.20 -11.23 -14.33
N PRO A 175 2.42 -12.23 -13.45
CA PRO A 175 1.90 -12.15 -12.09
C PRO A 175 2.40 -10.92 -11.31
N ALA A 176 3.70 -10.62 -11.37
CA ALA A 176 4.26 -9.43 -10.72
C ALA A 176 3.76 -8.13 -11.35
N ILE A 177 3.70 -8.08 -12.68
CA ILE A 177 3.18 -6.90 -13.41
C ILE A 177 1.74 -6.59 -12.99
N LYS A 178 0.88 -7.61 -12.87
CA LYS A 178 -0.49 -7.42 -12.40
C LYS A 178 -0.55 -6.88 -10.99
N ILE A 179 0.27 -7.41 -10.08
CA ILE A 179 0.35 -6.93 -8.70
C ILE A 179 0.77 -5.46 -8.66
N TYR A 180 1.77 -5.07 -9.47
CA TYR A 180 2.20 -3.68 -9.57
C TYR A 180 1.09 -2.77 -10.13
N PHE A 181 0.39 -3.18 -11.20
CA PHE A 181 -0.76 -2.42 -11.69
C PHE A 181 -1.92 -2.34 -10.69
N ASP A 182 -2.19 -3.42 -9.95
CA ASP A 182 -3.19 -3.40 -8.89
C ASP A 182 -2.77 -2.46 -7.76
N SER A 183 -1.46 -2.30 -7.46
CA SER A 183 -1.02 -1.28 -6.51
C SER A 183 -1.25 0.15 -6.99
N ILE A 184 -1.06 0.44 -8.28
CA ILE A 184 -1.37 1.77 -8.84
C ILE A 184 -2.85 2.11 -8.60
N ASN A 185 -3.76 1.14 -8.81
CA ASN A 185 -5.19 1.34 -8.55
C ASN A 185 -5.51 1.60 -7.06
N ILE A 186 -4.71 1.07 -6.14
CA ILE A 186 -4.86 1.31 -4.69
C ILE A 186 -4.39 2.72 -4.33
N LEU A 187 -3.39 3.26 -5.03
CA LEU A 187 -2.78 4.55 -4.72
C LEU A 187 -3.54 5.78 -5.22
N GLN A 188 -4.77 5.61 -5.71
CA GLN A 188 -5.58 6.61 -6.42
C GLN A 188 -5.08 6.87 -7.85
N ASP A 189 -5.90 7.54 -8.68
CA ASP A 189 -5.51 7.92 -10.04
C ASP A 189 -4.52 9.09 -9.98
N VAL A 190 -3.28 8.79 -9.60
CA VAL A 190 -2.24 9.79 -9.28
C VAL A 190 -1.60 10.37 -10.53
N VAL A 191 -1.80 9.75 -11.69
CA VAL A 191 -1.00 10.00 -12.88
C VAL A 191 -1.71 10.96 -13.83
N LYS A 192 -1.55 12.26 -13.58
CA LYS A 192 -2.07 13.32 -14.47
C LYS A 192 -1.19 13.58 -15.69
N ARG A 193 0.11 13.32 -15.57
CA ARG A 193 1.11 13.60 -16.61
C ARG A 193 2.20 12.53 -16.57
N ILE A 194 2.58 12.05 -17.75
CA ILE A 194 3.71 11.12 -17.95
C ILE A 194 4.60 11.72 -19.03
N ASP A 195 5.87 11.92 -18.69
CA ASP A 195 6.89 12.34 -19.65
C ASP A 195 7.94 11.23 -19.80
N PHE A 196 8.32 10.96 -21.04
CA PHE A 196 9.40 10.02 -21.37
C PHE A 196 10.66 10.82 -21.67
N LEU A 197 11.68 10.66 -20.83
CA LEU A 197 12.95 11.36 -20.98
C LEU A 197 13.88 10.62 -21.95
N GLY A 198 14.58 11.37 -22.81
CA GLY A 198 15.57 10.85 -23.74
C GLY A 198 16.97 10.78 -23.13
N ASP A 199 18.00 10.73 -23.99
CA ASP A 199 19.41 10.60 -23.57
C ASP A 199 19.90 11.75 -22.67
N ASN A 200 19.25 12.92 -22.73
CA ASN A 200 19.53 14.09 -21.89
C ASN A 200 18.78 14.06 -20.55
N TRP A 201 18.25 12.91 -20.11
CA TRP A 201 17.44 12.80 -18.89
C TRP A 201 18.10 13.41 -17.65
N LYS A 202 19.42 13.29 -17.49
CA LYS A 202 20.14 13.91 -16.35
C LYS A 202 20.04 15.42 -16.36
N ASP A 203 20.15 16.04 -17.55
CA ASP A 203 20.03 17.48 -17.70
C ASP A 203 18.61 17.93 -17.36
N VAL A 204 17.60 17.19 -17.85
CA VAL A 204 16.19 17.46 -17.53
C VAL A 204 15.94 17.36 -16.02
N LEU A 205 16.42 16.31 -15.34
CA LEU A 205 16.22 16.18 -13.89
C LEU A 205 16.85 17.35 -13.11
N ARG A 206 18.06 17.78 -13.47
CA ARG A 206 18.72 18.92 -12.82
C ARG A 206 17.98 20.24 -13.09
N ASP A 207 17.60 20.48 -14.34
CA ASP A 207 16.96 21.73 -14.74
C ASP A 207 15.55 21.84 -14.15
N GLU A 208 14.77 20.77 -14.17
CA GLU A 208 13.39 20.76 -13.66
C GLU A 208 13.34 20.77 -12.14
N PHE A 209 14.14 19.93 -11.46
CA PHE A 209 13.98 19.70 -10.02
C PHE A 209 15.04 20.39 -9.15
N GLY A 210 16.10 20.92 -9.75
CA GLY A 210 17.25 21.49 -9.05
C GLY A 210 18.32 20.43 -8.78
N GLU A 211 19.55 20.69 -9.22
CA GLU A 211 20.68 19.77 -9.13
C GLU A 211 20.95 19.31 -7.68
N GLU A 212 20.84 20.22 -6.72
CA GLU A 212 21.03 19.98 -5.29
C GLU A 212 19.95 19.09 -4.65
N ASN A 213 18.84 18.86 -5.37
CA ASN A 213 17.72 18.03 -4.91
C ASN A 213 17.78 16.60 -5.45
N ILE A 214 18.61 16.35 -6.46
CA ILE A 214 18.78 15.05 -7.12
C ILE A 214 20.05 14.36 -6.59
N LEU A 215 19.91 13.08 -6.22
CA LEU A 215 21.03 12.26 -5.75
C LEU A 215 22.07 12.02 -6.85
N GLU A 216 23.34 11.90 -6.45
CA GLU A 216 24.49 11.75 -7.36
C GLU A 216 24.32 10.63 -8.39
N TYR A 217 23.71 9.50 -8.00
CA TYR A 217 23.47 8.38 -8.91
C TYR A 217 22.64 8.77 -10.14
N TRP A 218 21.65 9.65 -9.97
CA TRP A 218 20.80 10.18 -11.04
C TRP A 218 21.30 11.51 -11.62
N GLY A 219 22.55 11.89 -11.32
CA GLY A 219 23.25 13.00 -11.97
C GLY A 219 23.05 14.37 -11.34
N GLY A 220 22.60 14.45 -10.09
CA GLY A 220 22.59 15.68 -9.31
C GLY A 220 23.78 15.82 -8.36
N SER A 221 23.68 16.75 -7.41
CA SER A 221 24.71 17.06 -6.41
C SER A 221 24.23 16.86 -4.96
N LYS A 222 23.05 16.26 -4.75
CA LYS A 222 22.54 15.98 -3.41
C LYS A 222 23.43 14.97 -2.70
N THR A 223 24.06 15.42 -1.62
CA THR A 223 24.94 14.60 -0.79
C THR A 223 24.16 13.68 0.13
N SER A 224 24.58 12.43 0.24
CA SER A 224 24.11 11.46 1.22
C SER A 224 25.19 10.45 1.58
N SER A 225 24.93 9.54 2.52
CA SER A 225 25.86 8.49 2.95
C SER A 225 26.27 7.54 1.82
N THR A 226 25.41 7.36 0.82
CA THR A 226 25.67 6.63 -0.42
C THR A 226 25.23 7.48 -1.62
N SER A 227 25.63 7.14 -2.85
CA SER A 227 25.20 7.88 -4.04
C SER A 227 23.70 7.77 -4.35
N THR A 228 23.00 6.82 -3.72
CA THR A 228 21.56 6.57 -3.85
C THR A 228 20.77 6.97 -2.59
N GLY A 229 21.43 7.50 -1.57
CA GLY A 229 20.80 7.88 -0.31
C GLY A 229 19.90 6.77 0.26
N ALA A 230 18.68 7.15 0.65
CA ALA A 230 17.65 6.26 1.17
C ALA A 230 16.88 5.47 0.09
N ILE A 231 17.23 5.61 -1.20
CA ILE A 231 16.56 4.87 -2.27
C ILE A 231 17.04 3.43 -2.26
N ARG A 232 16.09 2.50 -2.08
CA ARG A 232 16.39 1.07 -2.18
C ARG A 232 16.52 0.71 -3.65
N MET A 233 17.61 0.04 -4.01
CA MET A 233 17.97 -0.25 -5.40
C MET A 233 17.53 -1.63 -5.89
N GLY A 234 16.84 -2.41 -5.05
CA GLY A 234 16.51 -3.80 -5.34
C GLY A 234 17.77 -4.64 -5.58
N GLY A 235 17.80 -5.37 -6.69
CA GLY A 235 18.96 -6.16 -7.12
C GLY A 235 18.88 -7.64 -6.77
N ASP A 236 20.03 -8.30 -6.81
CA ASP A 236 20.14 -9.73 -6.58
C ASP A 236 19.92 -10.07 -5.11
N ILE A 237 19.20 -11.17 -4.89
CA ILE A 237 18.84 -11.64 -3.55
C ILE A 237 19.78 -12.79 -3.18
N PRO A 238 20.60 -12.66 -2.12
CA PRO A 238 21.44 -13.74 -1.64
C PRO A 238 20.62 -15.00 -1.31
N ILE A 239 21.16 -16.17 -1.67
CA ILE A 239 20.48 -17.46 -1.50
C ILE A 239 20.19 -17.74 -0.02
N ASP A 240 21.16 -17.47 0.86
CA ASP A 240 21.02 -17.61 2.30
C ASP A 240 19.90 -16.72 2.87
N PHE A 241 19.75 -15.49 2.34
CA PHE A 241 18.64 -14.62 2.69
C PHE A 241 17.30 -15.21 2.23
N LEU A 242 17.22 -15.71 0.99
CA LEU A 242 16.01 -16.35 0.47
C LEU A 242 15.62 -17.59 1.30
N GLU A 243 16.58 -18.45 1.63
CA GLU A 243 16.37 -19.65 2.45
C GLU A 243 15.92 -19.29 3.88
N LYS A 244 16.55 -18.29 4.49
CA LYS A 244 16.16 -17.79 5.82
C LYS A 244 14.71 -17.31 5.84
N ILE A 245 14.30 -16.54 4.82
CA ILE A 245 12.94 -16.01 4.75
C ILE A 245 11.94 -17.13 4.47
N THR A 246 12.20 -17.97 3.46
CA THR A 246 11.25 -19.03 3.05
C THR A 246 11.05 -20.10 4.13
N SER A 247 12.08 -20.42 4.91
CA SER A 247 11.97 -21.35 6.04
C SER A 247 11.19 -20.79 7.24
N SER A 248 10.96 -19.48 7.29
CA SER A 248 10.18 -18.83 8.36
C SER A 248 8.67 -18.78 8.10
N PHE A 249 8.23 -19.14 6.89
CA PHE A 249 6.81 -19.07 6.53
C PHE A 249 5.98 -20.10 7.28
N GLU A 250 4.77 -19.69 7.65
CA GLU A 250 3.74 -20.64 8.08
C GLU A 250 3.40 -21.54 6.89
N ILE A 251 3.50 -22.85 7.07
CA ILE A 251 3.13 -23.85 6.08
C ILE A 251 2.12 -24.79 6.71
N ILE A 252 0.92 -24.84 6.14
CA ILE A 252 -0.08 -25.83 6.47
C ILE A 252 -0.09 -26.86 5.34
N HIS A 253 0.10 -28.13 5.70
CA HIS A 253 0.06 -29.24 4.75
C HIS A 253 -1.33 -29.39 4.10
N ASP A 254 -1.36 -29.76 2.82
CA ASP A 254 -2.58 -29.74 1.99
C ASP A 254 -3.69 -30.65 2.54
N GLU A 255 -3.34 -31.76 3.20
CA GLU A 255 -4.30 -32.65 3.86
C GLU A 255 -5.08 -32.00 5.01
N ASN A 256 -4.59 -30.87 5.54
CA ASN A 256 -5.25 -30.10 6.59
C ASN A 256 -5.98 -28.87 6.03
N LEU A 257 -6.05 -28.71 4.70
CA LEU A 257 -6.76 -27.64 4.04
C LEU A 257 -8.13 -28.11 3.54
N THR A 258 -9.10 -27.19 3.56
CA THR A 258 -10.38 -27.35 2.87
C THR A 258 -10.23 -26.94 1.42
N HIS A 259 -10.69 -27.78 0.50
CA HIS A 259 -10.62 -27.53 -0.95
C HIS A 259 -11.96 -27.00 -1.46
N ALA A 260 -11.94 -25.87 -2.15
CA ALA A 260 -13.12 -25.28 -2.77
C ALA A 260 -12.83 -24.83 -4.21
N TYR A 261 -13.85 -24.86 -5.06
CA TYR A 261 -13.80 -24.32 -6.42
C TYR A 261 -14.67 -23.08 -6.52
N ILE A 262 -14.13 -22.00 -7.07
CA ILE A 262 -14.85 -20.76 -7.35
C ILE A 262 -14.88 -20.56 -8.86
N PHE A 263 -16.08 -20.63 -9.45
CA PHE A 263 -16.25 -20.43 -10.89
C PHE A 263 -16.00 -18.97 -11.30
N ALA A 264 -15.78 -18.74 -12.59
CA ALA A 264 -15.60 -17.38 -13.11
C ALA A 264 -16.86 -16.55 -12.83
N GLY A 265 -16.70 -15.35 -12.27
CA GLY A 265 -17.82 -14.49 -11.88
C GLY A 265 -18.32 -14.70 -10.44
N ASP A 266 -18.02 -15.85 -9.83
CA ASP A 266 -18.57 -16.22 -8.53
C ASP A 266 -17.72 -15.74 -7.34
N LYS A 267 -18.29 -15.92 -6.14
CA LYS A 267 -17.62 -15.73 -4.86
C LYS A 267 -17.89 -16.90 -3.90
N LEU A 268 -16.95 -17.13 -3.00
CA LEU A 268 -17.12 -17.94 -1.79
C LEU A 268 -17.10 -16.99 -0.59
N SER A 269 -18.12 -17.06 0.26
CA SER A 269 -18.24 -16.29 1.50
C SER A 269 -18.40 -17.26 2.65
N LEU A 270 -17.53 -17.16 3.65
CA LEU A 270 -17.52 -18.01 4.84
C LEU A 270 -17.84 -17.12 6.05
N GLU A 271 -18.97 -17.37 6.69
CA GLU A 271 -19.43 -16.58 7.84
C GLU A 271 -18.93 -17.20 9.15
N PHE A 272 -18.42 -16.35 10.03
CA PHE A 272 -17.93 -16.68 11.36
C PHE A 272 -18.64 -15.79 12.37
N GLU A 273 -19.50 -16.39 13.18
CA GLU A 273 -20.14 -15.70 14.31
C GLU A 273 -19.13 -15.57 15.45
N ILE A 274 -18.77 -14.33 15.77
CA ILE A 274 -17.84 -13.98 16.83
C ILE A 274 -18.65 -13.44 18.01
N LEU A 275 -18.66 -14.19 19.11
CA LEU A 275 -19.35 -13.79 20.33
C LEU A 275 -18.46 -12.94 21.23
N ASP A 276 -17.17 -13.27 21.29
CA ASP A 276 -16.22 -12.64 22.20
C ASP A 276 -15.33 -11.63 21.47
N VAL A 277 -15.47 -10.36 21.84
CA VAL A 277 -14.58 -9.28 21.39
C VAL A 277 -13.14 -9.60 21.78
N GLY A 278 -12.22 -9.45 20.82
CA GLY A 278 -10.82 -9.81 20.96
C GLY A 278 -10.47 -11.21 20.42
N THR A 279 -11.46 -11.97 19.93
CA THR A 279 -11.20 -13.21 19.19
C THR A 279 -10.28 -12.94 18.00
N ILE A 280 -9.31 -13.82 17.77
CA ILE A 280 -8.40 -13.74 16.64
C ILE A 280 -8.93 -14.65 15.54
N LEU A 281 -9.22 -14.06 14.38
CA LEU A 281 -9.52 -14.78 13.16
C LEU A 281 -8.22 -14.95 12.35
N LEU A 282 -7.85 -16.19 12.04
CA LEU A 282 -6.67 -16.55 11.26
C LEU A 282 -7.10 -17.10 9.91
N TRP A 283 -6.34 -16.75 8.87
CA TRP A 283 -6.46 -17.35 7.55
C TRP A 283 -5.14 -17.90 7.08
N TYR A 284 -5.23 -18.96 6.30
CA TYR A 284 -4.19 -19.48 5.43
C TYR A 284 -4.87 -19.96 4.17
N PHE A 285 -4.37 -19.62 2.99
CA PHE A 285 -4.86 -20.19 1.74
C PHE A 285 -3.82 -20.20 0.62
N THR A 286 -4.06 -21.09 -0.34
CA THR A 286 -3.40 -21.11 -1.64
C THR A 286 -4.44 -21.12 -2.76
N VAL A 287 -4.02 -20.62 -3.92
CA VAL A 287 -4.76 -20.61 -5.18
C VAL A 287 -3.99 -21.43 -6.18
N SER A 288 -4.59 -22.50 -6.69
CA SER A 288 -3.99 -23.42 -7.67
C SER A 288 -3.38 -22.72 -8.90
N LYS A 289 -4.00 -21.64 -9.40
CA LYS A 289 -3.49 -20.89 -10.55
C LYS A 289 -3.98 -19.43 -10.62
N GLY A 290 -3.03 -18.54 -10.85
CA GLY A 290 -3.29 -17.10 -10.99
C GLY A 290 -3.59 -16.47 -9.64
N ASP A 291 -4.59 -15.61 -9.63
CA ASP A 291 -4.88 -14.67 -8.55
C ASP A 291 -6.34 -14.78 -8.06
N ILE A 292 -6.65 -14.37 -6.83
CA ILE A 292 -8.02 -14.31 -6.31
C ILE A 292 -8.21 -13.00 -5.56
N ASP A 293 -9.40 -12.39 -5.63
CA ASP A 293 -9.71 -11.25 -4.76
C ASP A 293 -10.06 -11.80 -3.37
N PHE A 294 -9.37 -11.34 -2.32
CA PHE A 294 -9.54 -11.77 -0.93
C PHE A 294 -9.76 -10.57 -0.02
N TRP A 295 -10.73 -10.69 0.88
CA TRP A 295 -11.00 -9.69 1.93
C TRP A 295 -11.78 -10.31 3.09
N ILE A 296 -11.86 -9.58 4.19
CA ILE A 296 -12.71 -9.94 5.33
C ILE A 296 -13.60 -8.74 5.63
N SER A 297 -14.90 -8.97 5.85
CA SER A 297 -15.86 -7.93 6.22
C SER A 297 -16.52 -8.21 7.57
N PHE A 298 -16.98 -7.15 8.23
CA PHE A 298 -17.90 -7.17 9.36
C PHE A 298 -19.13 -6.35 8.96
N GLY A 299 -20.24 -7.03 8.68
CA GLY A 299 -21.35 -6.43 7.91
C GLY A 299 -20.87 -5.93 6.55
N ASP A 300 -21.16 -4.66 6.24
CA ASP A 300 -20.76 -3.98 5.00
C ASP A 300 -19.36 -3.34 5.07
N VAL A 301 -18.68 -3.41 6.22
CA VAL A 301 -17.37 -2.79 6.44
C VAL A 301 -16.25 -3.80 6.18
N GLU A 302 -15.33 -3.47 5.28
CA GLU A 302 -14.15 -4.29 5.00
C GLU A 302 -13.12 -4.17 6.13
N VAL A 303 -12.98 -5.19 6.99
CA VAL A 303 -12.00 -5.18 8.09
C VAL A 303 -10.60 -5.66 7.68
N GLN A 304 -10.51 -6.34 6.54
CA GLN A 304 -9.27 -6.61 5.80
C GLN A 304 -9.52 -6.16 4.35
N PRO A 305 -8.69 -5.30 3.75
CA PRO A 305 -8.91 -4.77 2.41
C PRO A 305 -9.01 -5.84 1.33
N VAL A 306 -9.71 -5.49 0.26
CA VAL A 306 -9.77 -6.29 -0.97
C VAL A 306 -8.44 -6.23 -1.69
N PHE A 307 -7.68 -7.31 -1.59
CA PHE A 307 -6.46 -7.50 -2.36
C PHE A 307 -6.64 -8.59 -3.41
N ARG A 308 -6.07 -8.34 -4.59
CA ARG A 308 -5.85 -9.40 -5.56
C ARG A 308 -4.57 -10.15 -5.20
N ILE A 309 -4.74 -11.39 -4.75
CA ILE A 309 -3.66 -12.19 -4.21
C ILE A 309 -3.31 -13.33 -5.17
N SER A 310 -2.05 -13.38 -5.60
CA SER A 310 -1.44 -14.59 -6.15
C SER A 310 -0.70 -15.32 -5.04
N THR A 311 -0.81 -16.65 -4.99
CA THR A 311 -0.06 -17.49 -4.07
C THR A 311 0.88 -18.44 -4.81
N GLU A 312 1.38 -18.02 -5.97
CA GLU A 312 2.23 -18.87 -6.84
C GLU A 312 3.52 -19.33 -6.13
N PHE A 313 4.05 -18.51 -5.22
CA PHE A 313 5.28 -18.82 -4.47
C PHE A 313 5.08 -18.88 -2.97
N VAL A 314 4.21 -18.03 -2.42
CA VAL A 314 3.99 -17.90 -0.98
C VAL A 314 2.49 -18.02 -0.73
N PRO A 315 2.04 -18.92 0.17
CA PRO A 315 0.66 -18.94 0.64
C PRO A 315 0.27 -17.59 1.24
N GLU A 316 -1.01 -17.23 1.14
CA GLU A 316 -1.50 -16.06 1.86
C GLU A 316 -1.96 -16.49 3.24
N PHE A 317 -1.44 -15.84 4.28
CA PHE A 317 -1.78 -16.14 5.66
C PHE A 317 -1.75 -14.88 6.50
N GLY A 318 -2.45 -14.88 7.62
CA GLY A 318 -2.47 -13.74 8.50
C GLY A 318 -3.54 -13.87 9.57
N GLN A 319 -3.70 -12.79 10.32
CA GLN A 319 -4.70 -12.72 11.38
C GLN A 319 -5.27 -11.31 11.52
N ILE A 320 -6.50 -11.23 12.03
CA ILE A 320 -7.11 -10.01 12.55
C ILE A 320 -7.64 -10.26 13.96
N ILE A 321 -7.66 -9.20 14.78
CA ILE A 321 -8.37 -9.18 16.06
C ILE A 321 -9.77 -8.64 15.79
N CYS A 322 -10.79 -9.42 16.09
CA CYS A 322 -12.20 -9.03 15.98
C CYS A 322 -12.52 -8.00 17.07
N LYS A 323 -12.70 -6.73 16.68
CA LYS A 323 -12.94 -5.61 17.62
C LYS A 323 -14.40 -5.50 18.06
N GLU A 324 -15.31 -6.23 17.42
CA GLU A 324 -16.75 -6.20 17.67
C GLU A 324 -17.31 -7.62 17.67
N ALA A 325 -18.42 -7.84 18.38
CA ALA A 325 -19.16 -9.09 18.33
C ALA A 325 -20.15 -9.06 17.16
N GLY A 326 -20.33 -10.19 16.48
CA GLY A 326 -21.20 -10.34 15.33
C GLY A 326 -20.57 -11.19 14.23
N ILE A 327 -21.06 -11.04 13.00
CA ILE A 327 -20.67 -11.91 11.88
C ILE A 327 -19.52 -11.29 11.10
N TYR A 328 -18.39 -11.99 11.09
CA TYR A 328 -17.27 -11.72 10.20
C TYR A 328 -17.37 -12.65 8.99
N THR A 329 -17.23 -12.09 7.78
CA THR A 329 -17.28 -12.86 6.54
C THR A 329 -15.92 -12.87 5.88
N VAL A 330 -15.33 -14.06 5.70
CA VAL A 330 -14.13 -14.25 4.89
C VAL A 330 -14.57 -14.49 3.44
N ASN A 331 -14.08 -13.64 2.54
CA ASN A 331 -14.54 -13.60 1.16
C ASN A 331 -13.41 -13.91 0.18
N PHE A 332 -13.73 -14.75 -0.79
CA PHE A 332 -12.92 -15.02 -1.98
C PHE A 332 -13.76 -14.75 -3.22
N SER A 333 -13.24 -13.99 -4.19
CA SER A 333 -13.97 -13.73 -5.43
C SER A 333 -13.13 -13.94 -6.68
N ASN A 334 -13.74 -14.64 -7.64
CA ASN A 334 -13.21 -14.82 -8.99
C ASN A 334 -13.99 -13.94 -10.00
N LYS A 335 -14.50 -12.77 -9.57
CA LYS A 335 -15.30 -11.86 -10.40
C LYS A 335 -14.57 -11.39 -11.65
N ARG A 336 -13.24 -11.20 -11.58
CA ARG A 336 -12.42 -10.81 -12.75
C ARG A 336 -11.91 -12.01 -13.57
N GLY A 337 -12.19 -13.24 -13.15
CA GLY A 337 -11.90 -14.43 -13.94
C GLY A 337 -12.82 -14.51 -15.16
N ARG A 338 -12.25 -14.65 -16.36
CA ARG A 338 -13.04 -14.62 -17.59
C ARG A 338 -13.68 -15.96 -17.98
N ILE A 339 -13.02 -17.08 -17.68
CA ILE A 339 -13.41 -18.40 -18.23
C ILE A 339 -13.16 -19.56 -17.26
N ARG A 340 -12.08 -19.51 -16.47
CA ARG A 340 -11.63 -20.65 -15.68
C ARG A 340 -12.10 -20.55 -14.22
N LYS A 341 -12.62 -21.66 -13.69
CA LYS A 341 -12.74 -21.87 -12.25
C LYS A 341 -11.35 -21.85 -11.59
N LYS A 342 -11.29 -21.41 -10.36
CA LYS A 342 -10.08 -21.43 -9.51
C LYS A 342 -10.32 -22.39 -8.36
N GLN A 343 -9.33 -23.22 -8.06
CA GLN A 343 -9.32 -23.99 -6.82
C GLN A 343 -8.58 -23.18 -5.75
N ILE A 344 -9.23 -23.03 -4.60
CA ILE A 344 -8.69 -22.45 -3.37
C ILE A 344 -8.55 -23.59 -2.36
N ASN A 345 -7.39 -23.70 -1.72
CA ASN A 345 -7.18 -24.59 -0.59
C ASN A 345 -6.93 -23.72 0.64
N TYR A 346 -7.76 -23.82 1.68
CA TYR A 346 -7.73 -22.87 2.79
C TYR A 346 -7.90 -23.53 4.16
N SER A 347 -7.42 -22.83 5.19
CA SER A 347 -7.70 -23.08 6.60
C SER A 347 -8.04 -21.75 7.24
N ILE A 348 -9.30 -21.56 7.63
CA ILE A 348 -9.75 -20.41 8.42
C ILE A 348 -10.08 -20.90 9.81
N LYS A 349 -9.54 -20.23 10.84
CA LYS A 349 -9.71 -20.62 12.25
C LYS A 349 -9.99 -19.39 13.10
N SER A 350 -10.85 -19.51 14.10
CA SER A 350 -10.99 -18.53 15.18
C SER A 350 -10.37 -19.08 16.46
N LYS A 351 -9.57 -18.28 17.16
CA LYS A 351 -9.02 -18.60 18.48
C LYS A 351 -9.30 -17.48 19.46
N PHE A 352 -9.66 -17.81 20.69
CA PHE A 352 -9.82 -16.82 21.75
C PHE A 352 -8.45 -16.24 22.14
N HIS A 353 -8.36 -14.93 22.36
CA HIS A 353 -7.13 -14.31 22.86
C HIS A 353 -7.15 -14.28 24.39
N GLU A 354 -6.34 -15.13 25.05
CA GLU A 354 -6.33 -15.27 26.52
C GLU A 354 -5.94 -13.99 27.29
N LYS A 355 -5.41 -12.94 26.65
CA LYS A 355 -4.87 -11.76 27.37
C LYS A 355 -5.93 -10.80 27.94
N SER A 356 -7.23 -11.03 27.76
CA SER A 356 -8.27 -10.16 28.32
C SER A 356 -8.56 -10.40 29.82
N GLN A 357 -8.03 -11.45 30.44
CA GLN A 357 -8.32 -11.79 31.84
C GLN A 357 -7.32 -11.22 32.87
N ALA A 358 -6.24 -10.55 32.45
CA ALA A 358 -5.20 -10.06 33.38
C ALA A 358 -5.60 -8.79 34.18
N ASN A 359 -6.74 -8.15 33.90
CA ASN A 359 -7.16 -6.90 34.56
C ASN A 359 -8.37 -7.05 35.50
N PHE A 360 -8.81 -8.27 35.85
CA PHE A 360 -9.92 -8.49 36.79
C PHE A 360 -9.53 -9.20 38.10
N GLN A 361 -8.24 -9.45 38.36
CA GLN A 361 -7.75 -10.01 39.63
C GLN A 361 -7.07 -8.99 40.57
N SER A 362 -7.25 -7.70 40.32
CA SER A 362 -6.80 -6.61 41.20
C SER A 362 -7.97 -5.71 41.64
N ALA A 363 -9.07 -6.31 42.09
CA ALA A 363 -10.11 -5.62 42.85
C ALA A 363 -10.93 -6.66 43.65
N SER A 364 -10.37 -7.15 44.74
CA SER A 364 -11.10 -7.87 45.80
C SER A 364 -10.41 -7.69 47.13
#